data_AF-A0A1B8VUI2-F1
#
_entry.id   AF-A0A1B8VUI2-F1
#
_cell.length_a   1.000
_cell.length_b   1.000
_cell.length_c   1.000
_cell.angle_alpha   90.00
_cell.angle_beta   90.00
_cell.angle_gamma   90.00
#
_symmetry.space_group_name_H-M   'P 1'
#
loop_
_entity.id
_entity.type
_entity.pdbx_description
1 polymer ?
#
loop_
_entity_poly.entity_id
_entity_poly.type
_entity_poly.pdbx_seq_one_letter_code
_entity_poly.pdbx_strand_id
1 'polypeptide(L)'
;MIEVTIEPQPIHWSPDETQEIIQNVRTIMMTAQGSVPLDRAFGLDNSVLDDPIPVAQARLTGIITSAIRTYEPRAAVVQVRYEADQQQGMLQPIVQIEIVDESEEVAER
;
A
#
# COMPACT_ATOMS: atom_id res chain seq x y z
N MET A 1 -9.87 10.21 5.11
CA MET A 1 -9.67 9.23 4.02
C MET A 1 -8.82 9.85 2.92
N ILE A 2 -7.68 9.23 2.62
CA ILE A 2 -6.67 9.71 1.67
C ILE A 2 -6.45 8.63 0.62
N GLU A 3 -6.35 9.03 -0.64
CA GLU A 3 -6.08 8.10 -1.75
C GLU A 3 -4.60 8.11 -2.10
N VAL A 4 -4.01 6.92 -2.19
CA VAL A 4 -2.60 6.71 -2.53
C VAL A 4 -2.51 5.92 -3.82
N THR A 5 -1.86 6.52 -4.82
CA THR A 5 -1.54 5.90 -6.11
C THR A 5 -0.08 5.45 -6.13
N ILE A 6 0.23 4.49 -7.02
CA ILE A 6 1.58 3.96 -7.25
C ILE A 6 2.43 4.85 -8.17
N GLU A 7 1.98 6.06 -8.49
CA GLU A 7 2.73 6.95 -9.35
C GLU A 7 3.97 7.48 -8.61
N PRO A 8 5.15 7.51 -9.27
CA PRO A 8 6.37 8.04 -8.67
C PRO A 8 6.20 9.54 -8.42
N GLN A 9 6.27 9.92 -7.14
CA GLN A 9 6.25 11.32 -6.70
C GLN A 9 7.62 11.70 -6.14
N PRO A 10 8.01 12.98 -6.22
CA PRO A 10 9.24 13.46 -5.60
C PRO A 10 9.25 13.15 -4.09
N ILE A 11 10.40 12.69 -3.59
CA ILE A 11 10.60 12.45 -2.15
C ILE A 11 10.64 13.79 -1.43
N HIS A 12 9.80 13.97 -0.42
CA HIS A 12 9.84 15.14 0.45
C HIS A 12 10.68 14.81 1.69
N TRP A 13 11.73 15.59 1.92
CA TRP A 13 12.71 15.31 2.99
C TRP A 13 12.34 15.93 4.34
N SER A 14 11.33 16.80 4.39
CA SER A 14 10.81 17.41 5.61
C SER A 14 9.28 17.38 5.66
N PRO A 15 8.66 16.19 5.57
CA PRO A 15 7.20 16.05 5.54
C PRO A 15 6.54 16.32 6.89
N ASP A 16 5.28 16.76 6.83
CA ASP A 16 4.36 16.63 7.97
C ASP A 16 4.01 15.14 8.18
N GLU A 17 3.55 14.76 9.37
CA GLU A 17 3.27 13.35 9.72
C GLU A 17 2.35 12.64 8.71
N THR A 18 1.30 13.31 8.24
CA THR A 18 0.42 12.77 7.20
C THR A 18 1.14 12.51 5.88
N GLN A 19 2.02 13.42 5.47
CA GLN A 19 2.78 13.30 4.22
C GLN A 19 3.81 12.18 4.31
N GLU A 20 4.43 12.02 5.48
CA GLU A 20 5.36 10.94 5.78
C GLU A 20 4.68 9.58 5.62
N ILE A 21 3.50 9.40 6.24
CA ILE A 21 2.71 8.16 6.17
C ILE A 21 2.36 7.84 4.71
N ILE A 22 1.87 8.81 3.93
CA ILE A 22 1.54 8.62 2.52
C ILE A 22 2.77 8.20 1.72
N GLN A 23 3.93 8.80 2.00
CA GLN A 23 5.18 8.47 1.33
C GLN A 23 5.64 7.05 1.67
N ASN A 24 5.59 6.65 2.94
CA ASN A 24 5.95 5.30 3.39
C ASN A 24 5.03 4.24 2.76
N VAL A 25 3.72 4.46 2.78
CA VAL A 25 2.74 3.57 2.13
C VAL A 25 3.06 3.44 0.64
N ARG A 26 3.35 4.53 -0.06
CA ARG A 26 3.75 4.51 -1.46
C ARG A 26 5.04 3.71 -1.67
N THR A 27 6.04 3.89 -0.82
CA THR A 27 7.30 3.13 -0.88
C THR A 27 7.07 1.63 -0.71
N ILE A 28 6.21 1.22 0.22
CA ILE A 28 5.84 -0.20 0.41
C ILE A 28 5.20 -0.76 -0.86
N MET A 29 4.25 -0.04 -1.45
CA MET A 29 3.54 -0.48 -2.65
C MET A 29 4.42 -0.57 -3.90
N MET A 30 5.45 0.27 -4.03
CA MET A 30 6.36 0.25 -5.17
C MET A 30 7.46 -0.81 -5.06
N THR A 31 7.75 -1.29 -3.85
CA THR A 31 8.88 -2.17 -3.62
C THR A 31 8.48 -3.63 -3.84
N ALA A 32 9.21 -4.33 -4.71
CA ALA A 32 9.01 -5.76 -4.92
C ALA A 32 9.62 -6.56 -3.76
N GLN A 33 8.88 -7.55 -3.25
CA GLN A 33 9.36 -8.38 -2.16
C GLN A 33 10.71 -9.05 -2.50
N GLY A 34 11.65 -9.02 -1.56
CA GLY A 34 12.99 -9.59 -1.72
C GLY A 34 14.02 -8.66 -2.37
N SER A 35 13.64 -7.46 -2.83
CA SER A 35 14.59 -6.48 -3.39
C SER A 35 15.46 -5.81 -2.33
N VAL A 36 15.01 -5.78 -1.07
CA VAL A 36 15.73 -5.14 0.05
C VAL A 36 16.64 -6.18 0.73
N PRO A 37 17.98 -6.00 0.74
CA PRO A 37 18.91 -7.05 1.18
C PRO A 37 18.79 -7.46 2.66
N LEU A 38 18.56 -6.49 3.55
CA LEU A 38 18.50 -6.70 5.00
C LEU A 38 17.10 -7.07 5.49
N ASP A 39 16.08 -6.86 4.67
CA ASP A 39 14.70 -7.23 4.95
C ASP A 39 14.04 -7.77 3.67
N ARG A 40 14.10 -9.09 3.49
CA ARG A 40 13.54 -9.74 2.30
C ARG A 40 12.02 -9.86 2.35
N ALA A 41 11.40 -9.69 3.51
CA ALA A 41 9.95 -9.74 3.63
C ALA A 41 9.31 -8.42 3.22
N PHE A 42 10.09 -7.33 3.13
CA PHE A 42 9.62 -5.99 2.78
C PHE A 42 9.20 -5.89 1.31
N GLY A 43 8.05 -5.22 1.08
CA GLY A 43 7.47 -4.98 -0.24
C GLY A 43 6.19 -5.79 -0.51
N LEU A 44 5.74 -5.75 -1.75
CA LEU A 44 4.60 -6.55 -2.24
C LEU A 44 5.07 -7.86 -2.88
N ASP A 45 4.38 -8.94 -2.53
CA ASP A 45 4.58 -10.25 -3.16
C ASP A 45 4.02 -10.22 -4.59
N ASN A 46 4.88 -10.58 -5.55
CA ASN A 46 4.59 -10.58 -6.98
C ASN A 46 4.13 -11.94 -7.51
N SER A 47 3.85 -12.92 -6.65
CA SER A 47 3.40 -14.26 -7.06
C SER A 47 2.12 -14.28 -7.90
N VAL A 48 1.35 -13.20 -7.86
CA VAL A 48 0.04 -13.01 -8.50
C VAL A 48 0.11 -12.55 -9.96
N LEU A 49 1.32 -12.35 -10.51
CA LEU A 49 1.52 -11.86 -11.88
C LEU A 49 0.91 -12.80 -12.95
N ASP A 50 0.97 -14.11 -12.71
CA ASP A 50 0.48 -15.14 -13.63
C ASP A 50 -1.00 -15.52 -13.39
N ASP A 51 -1.63 -14.95 -12.36
CA ASP A 51 -3.02 -15.25 -12.03
C ASP A 51 -4.00 -14.52 -12.97
N PRO A 52 -5.17 -15.10 -13.27
CA PRO A 52 -6.23 -14.38 -13.97
C PRO A 52 -6.61 -13.09 -13.22
N ILE A 53 -6.88 -12.00 -13.95
CA ILE A 53 -7.15 -10.66 -13.38
C ILE A 53 -8.09 -10.68 -12.15
N PRO A 54 -9.24 -11.39 -12.16
CA PRO A 54 -10.13 -11.40 -11.00
C PRO A 54 -9.51 -12.05 -9.75
N VAL A 55 -8.70 -13.09 -9.94
CA VAL A 55 -8.00 -13.81 -8.85
C VAL A 55 -6.83 -12.96 -8.34
N ALA A 56 -6.07 -12.35 -9.26
CA ALA A 56 -4.97 -11.46 -8.94
C ALA A 56 -5.45 -10.27 -8.09
N GLN A 57 -6.58 -9.62 -8.45
CA GLN A 57 -7.15 -8.51 -7.67
C GLN A 57 -7.49 -8.90 -6.22
N ALA A 58 -8.15 -10.05 -6.04
CA ALA A 58 -8.53 -10.52 -4.71
C ALA A 58 -7.30 -10.84 -3.84
N ARG A 59 -6.29 -11.50 -4.41
CA ARG A 59 -5.03 -11.82 -3.71
C ARG A 59 -4.21 -10.57 -3.41
N LEU A 60 -4.07 -9.67 -4.38
CA LEU A 60 -3.37 -8.40 -4.22
C LEU A 60 -3.97 -7.57 -3.09
N THR A 61 -5.29 -7.58 -2.93
CA THR A 61 -5.95 -6.84 -1.85
C THR A 61 -5.44 -7.34 -0.50
N GLY A 62 -5.40 -8.66 -0.29
CA GLY A 62 -4.88 -9.25 0.94
C GLY A 62 -3.39 -8.97 1.18
N ILE A 63 -2.57 -9.06 0.12
CA ILE A 63 -1.13 -8.77 0.18
C ILE A 63 -0.90 -7.31 0.58
N ILE A 64 -1.57 -6.36 -0.09
CA ILE A 64 -1.45 -4.92 0.17
C ILE A 64 -1.89 -4.60 1.61
N THR A 65 -3.05 -5.10 2.05
CA THR A 65 -3.54 -4.86 3.41
C THR A 65 -2.57 -5.42 4.46
N SER A 66 -2.02 -6.62 4.23
CA SER A 66 -1.06 -7.23 5.16
C SER A 66 0.26 -6.46 5.22
N ALA A 67 0.79 -6.04 4.06
CA ALA A 67 2.05 -5.30 3.97
C ALA A 67 1.94 -3.94 4.67
N ILE A 68 0.89 -3.16 4.37
CA ILE A 68 0.66 -1.86 5.00
C ILE A 68 0.49 -2.01 6.51
N ARG A 69 -0.31 -2.98 6.99
CA ARG A 69 -0.49 -3.21 8.42
C ARG A 69 0.81 -3.58 9.15
N THR A 70 1.76 -4.23 8.46
CA THR A 70 3.02 -4.69 9.06
C THR A 70 4.05 -3.56 9.13
N TYR A 71 4.19 -2.79 8.05
CA TYR A 71 5.26 -1.80 7.90
C TYR A 71 4.83 -0.36 8.22
N GLU A 72 3.53 -0.04 8.13
CA GLU A 72 2.98 1.28 8.44
C GLU A 72 1.68 1.14 9.26
N PRO A 73 1.78 0.79 10.56
CA PRO A 73 0.60 0.52 11.40
C PRO A 73 -0.27 1.76 11.65
N ARG A 74 0.24 2.98 11.42
CA ARG A 74 -0.52 4.23 11.52
C ARG A 74 -1.52 4.43 10.37
N ALA A 75 -1.38 3.65 9.30
CA ALA A 75 -2.28 3.67 8.15
C ALA A 75 -3.21 2.44 8.16
N ALA A 76 -4.51 2.67 8.34
CA ALA A 76 -5.54 1.65 8.15
C ALA A 76 -6.03 1.67 6.69
N VAL A 77 -6.04 0.50 6.03
CA VAL A 77 -6.57 0.37 4.67
C VAL A 77 -8.10 0.24 4.74
N VAL A 78 -8.81 1.20 4.17
CA VAL A 78 -10.28 1.22 4.10
C VAL A 78 -10.77 0.48 2.86
N GLN A 79 -10.13 0.75 1.71
CA GLN A 79 -10.53 0.18 0.43
C GLN A 79 -9.32 0.06 -0.51
N VAL A 80 -9.31 -1.00 -1.30
CA VAL A 80 -8.41 -1.13 -2.46
C VAL A 80 -9.27 -1.16 -3.71
N ARG A 81 -8.98 -0.25 -4.65
CA ARG A 81 -9.59 -0.21 -5.97
C ARG A 81 -8.53 -0.54 -7.02
N TYR A 82 -8.96 -0.97 -8.19
CA TYR A 82 -8.06 -1.35 -9.26
C TYR A 82 -8.48 -0.67 -10.56
N GLU A 83 -7.51 -0.06 -11.22
CA GLU A 83 -7.62 0.38 -12.60
C GLU A 83 -6.95 -0.68 -13.47
N ALA A 84 -7.71 -1.32 -14.34
CA ALA A 84 -7.22 -2.36 -15.23
C ALA A 84 -7.29 -1.87 -16.69
N ASP A 85 -6.14 -1.76 -17.34
CA ASP A 85 -6.05 -1.62 -18.79
C ASP A 85 -5.83 -3.02 -19.39
N GLN A 86 -6.91 -3.62 -19.88
CA GLN A 86 -6.87 -4.96 -20.48
C GLN A 86 -6.12 -5.00 -21.81
N GLN A 87 -5.98 -3.86 -22.52
CA GLN A 87 -5.26 -3.81 -23.79
C GLN A 87 -3.74 -3.78 -23.56
N GLN A 88 -3.30 -3.12 -22.48
CA GLN A 88 -1.89 -3.06 -22.10
C GLN A 88 -1.47 -4.13 -21.09
N GLY A 89 -2.43 -4.88 -20.54
CA GLY A 89 -2.18 -5.88 -19.50
C GLY A 89 -1.74 -5.25 -18.17
N MET A 90 -2.15 -4.01 -17.90
CA MET A 90 -1.76 -3.28 -16.69
C MET A 90 -2.86 -3.36 -15.64
N LEU A 91 -2.47 -3.61 -14.38
CA LEU A 91 -3.34 -3.60 -13.22
C LEU A 91 -2.74 -2.66 -12.16
N GLN A 92 -3.35 -1.49 -11.99
CA GLN A 92 -2.89 -0.47 -11.06
C GLN A 92 -3.79 -0.45 -9.81
N PRO A 93 -3.25 -0.80 -8.61
CA PRO A 93 -3.97 -0.62 -7.37
C PRO A 93 -4.01 0.85 -6.95
N ILE A 94 -5.17 1.29 -6.46
CA ILE A 94 -5.41 2.56 -5.79
C ILE A 94 -5.88 2.24 -4.38
N VAL A 95 -5.12 2.68 -3.39
CA VAL A 95 -5.39 2.35 -1.98
C VAL A 95 -5.97 3.57 -1.28
N GLN A 96 -7.11 3.39 -0.62
CA GLN A 96 -7.68 4.39 0.25
C GLN A 96 -7.30 4.07 1.70
N ILE A 97 -6.60 4.99 2.33
CA ILE A 97 -6.12 4.87 3.70
C ILE A 97 -6.81 5.88 4.63
N GLU A 98 -6.87 5.49 5.89
CA GLU A 98 -7.25 6.33 7.02
C GLU A 98 -6.08 6.34 8.01
N ILE A 99 -5.77 7.51 8.56
CA ILE A 99 -4.69 7.65 9.55
C ILE A 99 -5.31 7.43 10.91
N VAL A 100 -4.80 6.43 11.62
CA VAL A 100 -5.23 6.12 12.99
C VAL A 100 -4.30 6.87 13.93
N ASP A 101 -4.84 7.90 14.57
CA ASP A 101 -4.13 8.63 15.64
C ASP A 101 -4.36 7.88 16.96
N GLU A 102 -3.28 7.49 17.64
CA GLU A 102 -3.34 6.76 18.93
C GLU A 102 -4.08 7.55 20.02
N SER A 103 -4.34 8.84 19.80
CA SER A 103 -5.09 9.71 20.71
C SER A 103 -6.60 9.42 20.80
N GLU A 104 -7.18 8.61 19.90
CA GLU A 104 -8.60 8.22 20.00
C GLU A 104 -8.87 7.01 20.94
N GLU A 105 -7.87 6.17 21.24
CA GLU A 105 -8.09 4.95 22.06
C GLU A 105 -8.22 5.24 23.58
N VAL A 106 -7.91 6.46 24.02
CA VAL A 106 -8.07 6.88 25.44
C VAL A 106 -9.48 7.42 25.72
N ALA A 107 -10.25 7.78 24.69
CA ALA A 107 -11.59 8.36 24.86
C ALA A 107 -12.71 7.32 25.08
N GLU A 108 -12.44 6.03 24.81
CA GLU A 108 -13.42 4.94 24.93
C GLU A 108 -13.09 3.94 26.08
N ARG A 109 -12.17 4.32 26.98
CA ARG A 109 -11.88 3.59 28.23
C ARG A 109 -12.37 4.30 29.48
#